data_AF-A0A8X6XZJ6-F1
#
_entry.id   AF-A0A8X6XZJ6-F1
#
_cell.length_a   1.000
_cell.length_b   1.000
_cell.length_c   1.000
_cell.angle_alpha   90.00
_cell.angle_beta   90.00
_cell.angle_gamma   90.00
#
_symmetry.space_group_name_H-M   'P 1'
#
loop_
_entity.id
_entity.type
_entity.pdbx_description
1 polymer ?
#
loop_
_entity_poly.entity_id
_entity_poly.type
_entity_poly.pdbx_seq_one_letter_code
_entity_poly.pdbx_strand_id
1 'polypeptide(L)'
;MSNIDSASLPPCKAELYQHLLQVRYVTKFLKSAPLKTSSSLSPLASGCIINDDKYDFVWFAGEQFPSSVADIIIKTKVLFMI
;
A
#
# COMPACT_ATOMS: atom_id res chain seq x y z
N MET A 1 3.52 10.38 29.06
CA MET A 1 3.66 10.13 27.61
C MET A 1 2.31 9.67 27.10
N SER A 2 1.62 10.50 26.34
CA SER A 2 0.34 10.11 25.70
C SER A 2 0.62 9.01 24.67
N ASN A 3 -0.08 7.88 24.79
CA ASN A 3 -0.06 6.80 23.82
C ASN A 3 -0.74 7.32 22.54
N ILE A 4 0.07 7.81 21.59
CA ILE A 4 -0.44 8.21 20.27
C ILE A 4 -0.74 6.91 19.53
N ASP A 5 -2.01 6.67 19.25
CA ASP A 5 -2.43 5.55 18.42
C ASP A 5 -1.78 5.70 17.04
N SER A 6 -1.00 4.72 16.62
CA SER A 6 -0.37 4.71 15.29
C SER A 6 -1.40 4.84 14.17
N ALA A 7 -2.65 4.40 14.39
CA ALA A 7 -3.74 4.55 13.43
C ALA A 7 -4.22 6.00 13.26
N SER A 8 -3.86 6.91 14.18
CA SER A 8 -4.15 8.34 14.07
C SER A 8 -3.14 9.11 13.22
N LEU A 9 -2.03 8.45 12.85
CA LEU A 9 -1.01 9.02 11.98
C LEU A 9 -1.29 8.62 10.51
N PRO A 10 -0.99 9.49 9.54
CA PRO A 10 -1.07 9.10 8.15
C PRO A 10 -0.12 7.92 7.87
N PRO A 11 -0.51 6.98 7.00
CA PRO A 11 0.32 5.81 6.70
C PRO A 11 1.66 6.25 6.12
N CYS A 12 2.73 5.55 6.51
CA CYS A 12 4.04 5.83 5.94
C CYS A 12 4.05 5.48 4.44
N LYS A 13 5.07 5.94 3.70
CA LYS A 13 5.16 5.72 2.24
C LYS A 13 5.04 4.23 1.85
N ALA A 14 5.67 3.34 2.63
CA ALA A 14 5.65 1.91 2.37
C ALA A 14 4.25 1.30 2.60
N GLU A 15 3.60 1.69 3.70
CA GLU A 15 2.24 1.26 4.04
C GLU A 15 1.23 1.74 3.00
N LEU A 16 1.30 3.02 2.60
CA LEU A 16 0.43 3.58 1.57
C LEU A 16 0.59 2.85 0.23
N TYR A 17 1.84 2.52 -0.14
CA TYR A 17 2.11 1.79 -1.38
C TYR A 17 1.50 0.39 -1.37
N GLN A 18 1.63 -0.36 -0.27
CA GLN A 18 0.99 -1.67 -0.14
C GLN A 18 -0.54 -1.55 -0.19
N HIS A 19 -1.11 -0.56 0.49
CA HIS A 19 -2.55 -0.33 0.47
C HIS A 19 -3.07 -0.06 -0.96
N LEU A 20 -2.35 0.73 -1.76
CA LEU A 20 -2.69 0.99 -3.17
C LEU A 20 -2.66 -0.29 -4.02
N LEU A 21 -1.67 -1.16 -3.83
CA LEU A 21 -1.58 -2.44 -4.54
C LEU A 21 -2.77 -3.36 -4.22
N GLN A 22 -3.10 -3.47 -2.93
CA GLN A 22 -4.22 -4.27 -2.45
C GLN A 22 -5.56 -3.76 -2.99
N VAL A 23 -5.83 -2.45 -2.86
CA VAL A 23 -7.06 -1.83 -3.38
C VAL A 23 -7.18 -2.02 -4.88
N ARG A 24 -6.08 -1.87 -5.63
CA ARG A 24 -6.05 -2.10 -7.08
C ARG A 24 -6.43 -3.54 -7.44
N TYR A 25 -5.90 -4.52 -6.71
CA TYR A 25 -6.21 -5.94 -6.92
C TYR A 25 -7.66 -6.27 -6.59
N VAL A 26 -8.12 -5.91 -5.39
CA VAL A 26 -9.51 -6.16 -4.95
C VAL A 26 -10.50 -5.50 -5.91
N THR A 27 -10.26 -4.26 -6.31
CA THR A 27 -11.12 -3.56 -7.27
C THR A 27 -11.18 -4.27 -8.61
N LYS A 28 -10.03 -4.73 -9.14
CA LYS A 28 -10.00 -5.46 -10.40
C LYS A 28 -10.68 -6.82 -10.29
N PHE A 29 -10.42 -7.56 -9.22
CA PHE A 29 -11.03 -8.85 -8.94
C PHE A 29 -12.56 -8.73 -8.87
N LEU A 30 -13.06 -7.76 -8.09
CA LEU A 30 -14.49 -7.50 -7.97
C LEU A 30 -15.11 -7.06 -9.30
N LYS A 31 -14.41 -6.25 -10.11
CA LYS A 31 -14.88 -5.87 -11.45
C LYS A 31 -14.93 -7.05 -12.42
N SER A 32 -14.00 -8.00 -12.31
CA SER A 32 -13.96 -9.17 -13.19
C SER A 32 -14.90 -10.31 -12.76
N ALA A 33 -15.31 -10.36 -11.48
CA ALA A 33 -16.12 -11.45 -10.94
C ALA A 33 -17.48 -11.64 -11.65
N PRO A 34 -18.28 -10.58 -11.93
CA PRO A 34 -19.51 -10.72 -12.71
C PRO A 34 -19.26 -11.17 -14.15
N LEU A 35 -18.09 -10.84 -14.70
CA LEU A 35 -17.72 -11.11 -16.09
C LEU A 35 -17.14 -12.54 -16.29
N LYS A 36 -16.94 -13.32 -15.21
CA LYS A 36 -16.27 -14.64 -15.22
C LYS A 36 -14.93 -14.64 -15.97
N THR A 37 -14.28 -13.49 -16.06
CA THR A 37 -12.98 -13.35 -16.70
C THR A 37 -11.90 -13.48 -15.64
N SER A 38 -10.87 -14.27 -15.92
CA SER A 38 -9.69 -14.31 -15.05
C SER A 38 -9.06 -12.91 -15.05
N SER A 39 -9.05 -12.27 -13.89
CA SER A 39 -8.27 -11.04 -13.70
C SER A 39 -6.84 -11.29 -14.20
N SER A 40 -6.36 -10.45 -15.12
CA SER A 40 -4.98 -10.52 -15.61
C SER A 40 -3.96 -10.05 -14.56
N LEU A 41 -4.42 -9.56 -13.41
CA LEU A 41 -3.55 -9.18 -12.31
C LEU A 41 -3.17 -10.42 -11.48
N SER A 42 -1.87 -10.70 -11.45
CA SER A 42 -1.31 -11.68 -10.51
C SER A 42 -1.43 -11.17 -9.06
N PRO A 43 -1.87 -12.01 -8.11
CA PRO A 43 -1.86 -11.67 -6.69
C PRO A 43 -0.46 -11.29 -6.19
N LEU A 44 0.59 -11.98 -6.66
CA LEU A 44 1.98 -11.70 -6.31
C LEU A 44 2.44 -10.30 -6.76
N ALA A 45 1.95 -9.82 -7.90
CA ALA A 45 2.22 -8.46 -8.39
C ALA A 45 1.42 -7.38 -7.63
N SER A 46 0.62 -7.77 -6.64
CA SER A 46 -0.34 -6.92 -5.95
C SER A 46 -0.14 -6.88 -4.43
N GLY A 47 1.06 -7.20 -3.96
CA GLY A 47 1.36 -7.21 -2.53
C GLY A 47 0.86 -8.46 -1.81
N CYS A 48 0.54 -9.55 -2.52
CA CYS A 48 0.35 -10.86 -1.90
C CYS A 48 1.65 -11.66 -1.89
N ILE A 49 1.80 -12.50 -0.88
CA ILE A 49 2.80 -13.57 -0.81
C ILE A 49 2.09 -14.93 -0.75
N ILE A 50 2.83 -16.00 -1.02
CA ILE A 50 2.34 -17.37 -0.87
C ILE A 50 2.85 -17.90 0.47
N ASN A 51 1.94 -18.22 1.38
CA ASN A 51 2.21 -18.93 2.63
C ASN A 51 1.32 -20.18 2.66
N ASP A 52 1.91 -21.36 2.87
CA ASP A 52 1.17 -22.64 2.95
C ASP A 52 0.13 -22.83 1.83
N ASP A 53 0.55 -22.61 0.58
CA ASP A 53 -0.28 -22.68 -0.64
C ASP A 53 -1.48 -21.70 -0.69
N LYS A 54 -1.50 -20.71 0.20
CA LYS A 54 -2.52 -19.65 0.25
C LYS A 54 -1.92 -18.29 -0.07
N TYR A 55 -2.73 -17.43 -0.69
CA TYR A 55 -2.37 -16.03 -0.90
C TYR A 55 -2.70 -15.22 0.34
N ASP A 56 -1.67 -14.68 0.97
CA ASP A 56 -1.81 -13.73 2.07
C ASP A 56 -1.39 -12.33 1.63
N PHE A 57 -2.11 -11.32 2.12
CA PHE A 57 -1.71 -9.93 1.92
C PHE A 57 -0.52 -9.58 2.81
N VAL A 58 0.50 -8.98 2.19
CA VAL A 58 1.52 -8.25 2.94
C VAL A 58 0.89 -6.93 3.36
N TRP A 59 0.38 -6.89 4.58
CA TRP A 59 -0.22 -5.68 5.16
C TRP A 59 0.81 -4.56 5.31
N PHE A 60 2.02 -4.92 5.73
CA PHE A 60 3.08 -3.98 5.99
C PHE A 60 4.45 -4.63 5.83
N ALA A 61 5.37 -3.95 5.15
CA ALA A 61 6.77 -4.33 5.06
C ALA A 61 7.64 -3.07 5.03
N GLY A 62 8.57 -2.95 5.98
CA GLY A 62 9.48 -1.81 6.11
C GLY A 62 9.44 -1.15 7.48
N GLU A 63 10.06 0.02 7.61
CA GLU A 63 10.02 0.80 8.85
C GLU A 63 8.71 1.59 8.96
N GLN A 64 8.03 1.45 10.10
CA GLN A 64 6.75 2.11 10.36
C GLN A 64 6.92 3.60 10.60
N PHE A 65 8.10 3.99 11.07
CA PHE A 65 8.46 5.37 11.35
C PHE A 65 9.65 5.78 10.49
N PRO A 66 9.68 7.03 10.03
CA PRO A 66 10.90 7.59 9.47
C PRO A 66 12.02 7.55 10.52
N SER A 67 13.24 7.27 10.09
CA SER A 67 14.43 7.30 10.95
C SER A 67 14.70 8.71 11.50
N SER A 68 14.26 9.75 10.78
CA SER A 68 14.36 11.14 11.20
C SER A 68 13.19 12.00 10.67
N VAL A 69 12.94 13.15 11.32
CA VAL A 69 11.95 14.14 10.83
C VAL A 69 12.27 14.62 9.41
N ALA A 70 13.54 14.59 8.98
CA ALA A 70 13.91 14.99 7.63
C ALA A 70 13.30 14.08 6.55
N ASP A 71 13.01 12.81 6.87
CA ASP A 71 12.49 11.82 5.91
C ASP A 71 11.01 12.08 5.55
N ILE A 72 10.29 12.87 6.35
CA ILE A 72 8.89 13.27 6.10
C ILE A 72 8.76 14.68 5.54
N ILE A 73 9.85 15.45 5.45
CA ILE A 73 9.82 16.78 4.85
C ILE A 73 9.79 16.64 3.33
N ILE A 74 8.59 16.78 2.76
CA ILE A 74 8.42 16.91 1.31
C ILE A 74 9.03 18.25 0.89
N LYS A 75 10.24 18.20 0.31
CA LYS A 75 10.84 19.38 -0.34
C LYS A 75 10.08 19.66 -1.63
N THR A 76 9.06 20.49 -1.54
CA THR A 76 8.35 20.98 -2.72
C THR A 76 9.28 21.91 -3.51
N LYS A 77 10.00 21.38 -4.49
CA LYS A 77 10.42 22.21 -5.63
C LYS A 77 9.19 22.40 -6.50
N VAL A 78 8.36 23.36 -6.12
CA VAL A 78 7.31 23.87 -7.00
C VAL A 78 8.03 24.59 -8.15
N LEU A 79 8.28 23.90 -9.25
CA LEU A 79 8.45 24.57 -10.53
C LEU A 79 7.02 24.85 -11.02
N PHE A 80 6.47 25.99 -10.64
CA PHE A 80 5.39 26.60 -11.40
C PHE A 80 6.01 26.97 -12.76
N MET A 81 5.84 26.10 -13.76
CA MET A 81 5.83 26.57 -15.14
C MET A 81 4.37 26.84 -15.48
N ILE A 82 4.06 28.14 -15.47
CA ILE A 82 2.91 28.74 -16.15
C ILE A 82 3.10 28.51 -17.65
#